data_AF-A0A7X6SJD9-F1
#
_entry.id   AF-A0A7X6SJD9-F1
#
_cell.length_a   1.000
_cell.length_b   1.000
_cell.length_c   1.000
_cell.angle_alpha   90.00
_cell.angle_beta   90.00
_cell.angle_gamma   90.00
#
_symmetry.space_group_name_H-M   'P 1'
#
loop_
_entity.id
_entity.type
_entity.pdbx_description
1 polymer ?
#
loop_
_entity_poly.entity_id
_entity_poly.type
_entity_poly.pdbx_seq_one_letter_code
_entity_poly.pdbx_strand_id
1 'polypeptide(L)' 'MRIDDEDQAFKELYGRKVGERIRVIRRQKRLSLQEVEAASGQEFKASVLGAYERGERAISVPRLQRLAKFYRVPVDQ' A
#
# COMPACT_ATOMS: atom_id res chain seq x y z
N MET A 1 -9.81 23.89 16.12
CA MET A 1 -9.06 22.82 15.44
C MET A 1 -8.11 23.51 14.47
N ARG A 2 -6.80 23.26 14.49
CA ARG A 2 -5.89 23.90 13.52
C ARG A 2 -6.12 23.23 12.17
N ILE A 3 -6.08 24.00 11.09
CA ILE A 3 -6.18 23.49 9.70
C ILE A 3 -5.18 22.33 9.46
N ASP A 4 -4.02 22.39 10.11
CA ASP A 4 -2.98 21.35 10.10
C ASP A 4 -3.47 19.98 10.62
N ASP A 5 -4.38 19.96 11.60
CA ASP A 5 -4.90 18.74 12.23
C ASP A 5 -5.90 18.01 11.31
N GLU A 6 -6.72 18.76 10.56
CA GLU A 6 -7.68 18.23 9.60
C GLU A 6 -6.97 17.63 8.38
N ASP A 7 -5.94 18.31 7.87
CA ASP A 7 -5.10 17.81 6.77
C ASP A 7 -4.36 16.52 7.14
N GLN A 8 -3.88 16.43 8.39
CA GLN A 8 -3.21 15.24 8.88
C GLN A 8 -4.18 14.07 9.03
N ALA A 9 -5.36 14.30 9.62
CA ALA A 9 -6.40 13.29 9.72
C ALA A 9 -6.86 12.80 8.33
N PHE A 10 -6.98 13.71 7.36
CA PHE A 10 -7.32 13.36 5.99
C PHE A 10 -6.24 12.48 5.33
N LYS A 11 -4.96 12.82 5.48
CA LYS A 11 -3.83 12.03 4.96
C LYS A 11 -3.79 10.63 5.57
N GLU A 12 -4.06 10.51 6.87
CA GLU A 12 -4.11 9.22 7.56
C GLU A 12 -5.29 8.36 7.08
N LEU A 13 -6.48 8.95 6.96
CA LEU A 13 -7.66 8.28 6.42
C LEU A 13 -7.42 7.80 4.98
N TYR A 14 -6.82 8.64 4.15
CA TYR A 14 -6.46 8.29 2.78
C TYR A 14 -5.43 7.16 2.74
N GLY A 15 -4.37 7.26 3.56
CA GLY A 15 -3.34 6.23 3.68
C GLY A 15 -3.90 4.88 4.10
N ARG A 16 -4.85 4.85 5.06
CA ARG A 16 -5.54 3.64 5.48
C ARG A 16 -6.36 3.01 4.35
N LYS A 17 -7.16 3.81 3.63
CA LYS A 17 -7.96 3.33 2.47
C LYS A 17 -7.07 2.73 1.38
N VAL A 18 -5.96 3.40 1.05
CA VAL A 18 -4.97 2.89 0.09
C VAL A 18 -4.35 1.59 0.58
N GLY A 19 -3.96 1.53 1.85
CA GLY A 19 -3.41 0.32 2.49
C GLY A 19 -4.36 -0.87 2.44
N GLU A 20 -5.62 -0.66 2.80
CA GLU A 20 -6.67 -1.68 2.72
C GLU A 20 -6.84 -2.21 1.30
N ARG A 21 -6.80 -1.32 0.30
CA ARG A 21 -6.91 -1.71 -1.11
C ARG A 21 -5.75 -2.60 -1.54
N ILE A 22 -4.52 -2.24 -1.18
CA ILE A 22 -3.31 -3.06 -1.43
C ILE A 22 -3.50 -4.46 -0.82
N ARG A 23 -3.96 -4.53 0.43
CA ARG A 23 -4.18 -5.78 1.16
C ARG A 23 -5.22 -6.66 0.47
N VAL A 24 -6.33 -6.07 -0.01
CA VAL A 24 -7.37 -6.78 -0.75
C VAL A 24 -6.80 -7.41 -2.01
N ILE A 25 -6.07 -6.64 -2.82
CA ILE A 25 -5.48 -7.11 -4.09
C ILE A 25 -4.49 -8.25 -3.83
N ARG A 26 -3.61 -8.10 -2.83
CA ARG A 26 -2.68 -9.16 -2.45
C ARG A 26 -3.39 -10.46 -2.04
N ARG A 27 -4.43 -10.35 -1.22
CA ARG A 27 -5.24 -11.49 -0.76
C ARG A 27 -6.04 -12.15 -1.89
N GLN A 28 -6.58 -11.37 -2.82
CA GLN A 28 -7.26 -11.88 -4.02
C GLN A 28 -6.31 -12.74 -4.87
N LYS A 29 -5.03 -12.37 -4.93
CA LYS A 29 -3.99 -13.17 -5.59
C LYS A 29 -3.43 -14.30 -4.73
N ARG A 30 -3.94 -14.49 -3.52
CA ARG A 30 -3.53 -15.52 -2.55
C ARG A 30 -2.05 -15.46 -2.19
N LEU A 31 -1.45 -14.26 -2.21
CA LEU A 31 -0.06 -14.05 -1.85
C LEU A 31 0.07 -13.64 -0.38
N SER A 32 0.99 -14.24 0.35
CA SER A 32 1.50 -13.74 1.63
C SER A 32 2.42 -12.53 1.41
N LEU A 33 2.73 -11.80 2.49
CA LEU A 33 3.69 -10.69 2.42
C LEU A 33 5.10 -11.20 2.02
N GLN A 34 5.49 -12.38 2.49
CA GLN A 34 6.78 -13.00 2.17
C GLN A 34 6.86 -13.43 0.71
N GLU A 35 5.79 -13.99 0.16
CA GLU A 35 5.73 -14.34 -1.26
C GLU A 35 5.79 -13.10 -2.16
N VAL A 36 5.19 -11.98 -1.77
CA VAL A 36 5.33 -10.72 -2.50
C VAL A 36 6.77 -10.22 -2.47
N GLU A 37 7.44 -10.28 -1.32
CA GLU A 37 8.84 -9.91 -1.21
C GLU A 37 9.74 -10.78 -2.10
N ALA A 38 9.53 -12.09 -2.11
CA ALA A 38 10.28 -13.01 -2.97
C ALA A 38 9.99 -12.77 -4.46
N ALA A 39 8.72 -12.71 -4.86
CA ALA A 39 8.30 -12.58 -6.25
C ALA A 39 8.63 -11.20 -6.86
N SER A 40 8.77 -10.16 -6.03
CA SER A 40 9.19 -8.82 -6.46
C SER A 40 10.71 -8.62 -6.51
N GLY A 41 11.50 -9.68 -6.33
CA GLY A 41 12.96 -9.54 -6.29
C GLY A 41 13.43 -8.65 -5.14
N GLN A 42 12.77 -8.76 -3.97
CA GLN A 42 13.04 -7.97 -2.77
C GLN A 42 12.68 -6.47 -2.88
N GLU A 43 12.04 -6.03 -3.97
CA GLU A 43 11.61 -4.63 -4.13
C GLU A 43 10.58 -4.25 -3.05
N PHE A 44 9.59 -5.11 -2.80
CA PHE A 44 8.53 -4.90 -1.81
C PHE A 44 8.74 -5.77 -0.58
N LYS A 45 9.60 -5.28 0.32
CA LYS A 45 9.85 -5.91 1.62
C LYS A 45 8.56 -6.17 2.39
N ALA A 46 8.40 -7.38 2.94
CA ALA A 46 7.20 -7.84 3.63
C ALA A 46 6.82 -6.92 4.80
N SER A 47 7.81 -6.46 5.57
CA SER A 47 7.63 -5.51 6.68
C SER A 47 7.09 -4.16 6.20
N VAL A 48 7.67 -3.62 5.12
CA VAL A 48 7.30 -2.33 4.54
C VAL A 48 5.92 -2.40 3.88
N LEU A 49 5.65 -3.46 3.13
CA LEU A 49 4.34 -3.71 2.53
C LEU A 49 3.26 -3.86 3.61
N GLY A 50 3.56 -4.57 4.71
CA GLY A 50 2.66 -4.66 5.85
C GLY A 50 2.34 -3.30 6.49
N ALA A 51 3.33 -2.40 6.60
CA ALA A 51 3.11 -1.05 7.11
C ALA A 51 2.24 -0.20 6.15
N TYR A 52 2.40 -0.37 4.84
CA TYR A 52 1.49 0.25 3.86
C TYR A 52 0.08 -0.29 4.03
N GLU A 53 -0.11 -1.60 4.14
CA GLU A 53 -1.42 -2.24 4.26
C GLU A 53 -2.21 -1.83 5.51
N ARG A 54 -1.51 -1.44 6.58
CA ARG A 54 -2.12 -0.96 7.82
C ARG A 54 -2.28 0.57 7.87
N GLY A 55 -1.80 1.28 6.84
CA GLY A 55 -1.78 2.74 6.82
C GLY A 55 -0.80 3.37 7.82
N GLU A 56 0.10 2.58 8.40
CA GLU A 56 1.15 3.04 9.33
C GLU A 56 2.26 3.81 8.60
N ARG A 57 2.38 3.59 7.29
CA ARG A 57 3.36 4.28 6.45
C ARG A 57 2.68 4.76 5.17
N ALA A 58 2.94 6.01 4.81
CA ALA A 58 2.53 6.55 3.52
C ALA A 58 3.32 5.89 2.38
N ILE A 59 2.62 5.54 1.30
CA ILE A 59 3.22 5.09 0.04
C ILE A 59 3.27 6.25 -0.95
N SER A 60 4.41 6.44 -1.62
CA SER A 60 4.51 7.45 -2.67
C SER A 60 3.83 6.97 -3.96
N VAL A 61 3.31 7.92 -4.76
CA VAL A 61 2.64 7.61 -6.04
C VAL A 61 3.52 6.74 -6.97
N PRO A 62 4.81 7.03 -7.20
CA PRO A 62 5.65 6.17 -8.05
C PRO A 62 5.79 4.74 -7.53
N ARG A 63 5.79 4.57 -6.20
CA ARG A 63 5.92 3.24 -5.57
C ARG A 63 4.60 2.47 -5.63
N LEU A 64 3.46 3.15 -5.47
CA LEU A 64 2.14 2.59 -5.71
C LEU A 64 1.98 2.13 -7.16
N GLN A 65 2.44 2.93 -8.13
CA GLN A 65 2.43 2.54 -9.55
C GLN A 65 3.23 1.27 -9.82
N ARG A 66 4.42 1.12 -9.22
CA ARG A 66 5.20 -0.13 -9.35
C ARG A 66 4.51 -1.32 -8.71
N LEU A 67 3.86 -1.13 -7.56
CA LEU A 67 3.10 -2.19 -6.89
C LEU A 67 1.88 -2.62 -7.72
N ALA A 68 1.17 -1.67 -8.31
CA ALA A 68 0.05 -1.95 -9.21
C ALA A 68 0.50 -2.70 -10.47
N LYS A 69 1.63 -2.30 -11.07
CA LYS A 69 2.25 -3.04 -12.18
C LYS A 69 2.65 -4.46 -11.79
N PHE A 70 3.26 -4.65 -10.62
CA PHE A 70 3.60 -5.96 -10.08
C PHE A 70 2.36 -6.84 -9.94
N TYR A 71 1.27 -6.30 -9.39
CA TYR A 71 0.00 -6.99 -9.29
C TYR A 71 -0.79 -7.05 -10.61
N ARG A 72 -0.34 -6.43 -11.70
CA ARG A 72 -1.07 -6.36 -12.98
C ARG A 72 -2.50 -5.83 -12.79
N VAL A 73 -2.65 -4.79 -11.98
CA VAL A 73 -3.92 -4.08 -11.74
C VAL A 73 -3.79 -2.62 -12.17
N PRO A 74 -4.88 -1.97 -12.62
CA PRO A 74 -4.90 -0.53 -12.82
C PRO A 74 -4.59 0.24 -11.53
N VAL A 75 -3.96 1.41 -11.64
CA VAL A 75 -3.59 2.26 -10.48
C VAL A 75 -4.77 3.00 -9.87
N ASP A 76 -5.80 3.20 -10.66
CA ASP A 76 -7.08 3.84 -10.32
C ASP A 76 -8.08 2.87 -9.67
N GLN A 77 -7.68 1.61 -9.40
CA GLN A 77 -8.56 0.59 -8.84
C GLN A 77 -8.61 0.53 -7.32
#